data_AF-A0A841WQ33-F1
#
_entry.id   AF-A0A841WQ33-F1
#
_cell.length_a   1.000
_cell.length_b   1.000
_cell.length_c   1.000
_cell.angle_alpha   90.00
_cell.angle_beta   90.00
_cell.angle_gamma   90.00
#
_symmetry.space_group_name_H-M   'P 1'
#
loop_
_entity.id
_entity.type
_entity.pdbx_description
1 polymer ?
#
loop_
_entity_poly.entity_id
_entity_poly.type
_entity_poly.pdbx_seq_one_letter_code
_entity_poly.pdbx_strand_id
1 'polypeptide(L)'
;MNNNSNQPGEFDAVLGGEAPPPVSAVVLGGIEGVKNRLQSSVVEVQVAALSEAFNYGDVGLDLVIDALKNSSQQVKRIVAMFLRERGGEKGKQALLAVNPWLFFTKIDNYNFEDFKPDIGITSWFNTAYAVDFKSLNLLLKDLKINKIEALICEIWGYYNNYDTYFFNFINTISDNY
;
A
#
# COMPACT_ATOMS: atom_id res chain seq x y z
N MET A 1 2.48 44.24 37.71
CA MET A 1 2.75 44.84 36.39
C MET A 1 3.02 43.69 35.44
N ASN A 2 2.30 43.69 34.31
CA ASN A 2 1.98 42.51 33.52
C ASN A 2 3.13 42.00 32.63
N ASN A 3 3.26 40.68 32.62
CA ASN A 3 4.10 39.87 31.75
C ASN A 3 3.48 39.79 30.35
N ASN A 4 4.23 40.20 29.32
CA ASN A 4 3.93 39.88 27.93
C ASN A 4 4.78 38.68 27.50
N SER A 5 4.13 37.54 27.26
CA SER A 5 4.73 36.39 26.56
C SER A 5 3.67 35.81 25.61
N ASN A 6 3.54 36.41 24.43
CA ASN A 6 2.69 35.92 23.34
C ASN A 6 3.56 35.27 22.26
N GLN A 7 4.10 34.09 22.53
CA GLN A 7 4.58 33.20 21.47
C GLN A 7 3.78 31.90 21.50
N PRO A 8 3.23 31.44 20.35
CA PRO A 8 2.47 30.20 20.31
C PRO A 8 3.37 28.98 20.55
N GLY A 9 2.84 27.96 21.22
CA GLY A 9 3.55 26.70 21.50
C GLY A 9 3.56 25.73 20.32
N GLU A 10 4.31 24.63 20.43
CA GLU A 10 4.48 23.59 19.38
C GLU A 10 3.16 22.91 18.94
N PHE A 11 2.08 23.11 19.69
CA PHE A 11 0.73 22.61 19.40
C PHE A 11 -0.29 23.72 19.11
N ASP A 12 0.13 24.98 18.99
CA ASP A 12 -0.78 26.06 18.65
C ASP A 12 -1.15 26.01 17.16
N ALA A 13 -2.46 25.94 16.90
CA ALA A 13 -3.01 25.96 15.56
C ALA A 13 -2.76 27.33 14.90
N VAL A 14 -2.24 27.32 13.68
CA VAL A 14 -2.06 28.53 12.87
C VAL A 14 -3.38 28.90 12.18
N LEU A 15 -3.71 30.19 12.18
CA LEU A 15 -4.99 30.75 11.76
C LEU A 15 -5.43 30.28 10.36
N GLY A 16 -6.60 29.64 10.31
CA GLY A 16 -7.37 29.43 9.09
C GLY A 16 -7.83 30.76 8.48
N GLY A 17 -8.13 30.75 7.17
CA GLY A 17 -8.56 31.92 6.41
C GLY A 17 -9.79 32.63 7.00
N GLU A 18 -10.06 33.84 6.48
CA GLU A 18 -10.98 34.86 7.03
C GLU A 18 -12.48 34.46 7.17
N ALA A 19 -12.85 33.22 6.88
CA ALA A 19 -14.16 32.69 7.21
C ALA A 19 -14.02 31.59 8.27
N PRO A 20 -14.59 31.75 9.48
CA PRO A 20 -14.59 30.67 10.46
C PRO A 20 -15.28 29.45 9.84
N PRO A 21 -14.67 28.26 9.91
CA PRO A 21 -15.37 27.03 9.58
C PRO A 21 -16.69 27.01 10.37
N PRO A 22 -17.80 26.56 9.78
CA PRO A 22 -19.06 26.43 10.53
C PRO A 22 -18.78 25.66 11.82
N VAL A 23 -19.40 26.08 12.93
CA VAL A 23 -19.16 25.64 14.33
C VAL A 23 -19.24 24.11 14.54
N SER A 24 -19.61 23.37 13.49
CA SER A 24 -19.63 21.91 13.38
C SER A 24 -18.41 21.28 12.69
N ALA A 25 -17.38 22.04 12.30
CA ALA A 25 -16.19 21.51 11.66
C ALA A 25 -15.28 20.83 12.70
N VAL A 26 -15.69 19.64 13.13
CA VAL A 26 -14.86 18.77 13.96
C VAL A 26 -13.66 18.34 13.12
N VAL A 27 -12.47 18.75 13.52
CA VAL A 27 -11.23 18.17 13.01
C VAL A 27 -11.13 16.78 13.62
N LEU A 28 -11.70 15.77 12.93
CA LEU A 28 -11.61 14.38 13.34
C LEU A 28 -10.15 13.93 13.15
N GLY A 29 -9.35 14.15 14.18
CA GLY A 29 -8.04 13.53 14.34
C GLY A 29 -8.18 12.11 14.89
N GLY A 30 -7.05 11.43 15.06
CA GLY A 30 -7.04 10.12 15.70
C GLY A 30 -7.84 9.05 14.94
N ILE A 31 -8.34 8.08 15.70
CA ILE A 31 -9.11 6.94 15.16
C ILE A 31 -10.43 7.35 14.50
N GLU A 32 -11.06 8.46 14.94
CA GLU A 32 -12.27 8.97 14.30
C GLU A 32 -11.98 9.57 12.93
N GLY A 33 -10.81 10.19 12.77
CA GLY A 33 -10.31 10.63 11.47
C GLY A 33 -10.09 9.47 10.51
N VAL A 34 -9.53 8.37 11.00
CA VAL A 34 -9.38 7.12 10.24
C VAL A 34 -10.74 6.62 9.77
N LYS A 35 -11.71 6.48 10.68
CA LYS A 35 -13.08 6.02 10.33
C LYS A 35 -13.75 6.89 9.27
N ASN A 36 -13.60 8.23 9.36
CA ASN A 36 -14.14 9.14 8.35
C ASN A 36 -13.49 8.89 6.98
N ARG A 37 -12.14 8.84 6.92
CA ARG A 37 -11.42 8.59 5.65
C ARG A 37 -11.75 7.23 5.03
N LEU A 38 -12.08 6.21 5.83
CA LEU A 38 -12.56 4.92 5.32
C LEU A 38 -13.89 5.01 4.55
N GLN A 39 -14.70 6.05 4.77
CA GLN A 39 -15.93 6.30 4.01
C GLN A 39 -15.70 7.02 2.67
N SER A 40 -14.46 7.42 2.37
CA SER A 40 -14.12 8.09 1.11
C SER A 40 -14.43 7.20 -0.09
N SER A 41 -14.82 7.79 -1.22
CA SER A 41 -14.94 7.07 -2.50
C SER A 41 -13.59 6.81 -3.19
N VAL A 42 -12.51 7.39 -2.68
CA VAL A 42 -11.15 7.31 -3.26
C VAL A 42 -10.39 6.17 -2.58
N VAL A 43 -9.97 5.17 -3.35
CA VAL A 43 -9.31 3.96 -2.84
C VAL A 43 -8.03 4.30 -2.09
N GLU A 44 -7.22 5.22 -2.62
CA GLU A 44 -5.95 5.63 -2.02
C GLU A 44 -6.14 6.24 -0.63
N VAL A 45 -7.24 6.99 -0.44
CA VAL A 45 -7.61 7.58 0.86
C VAL A 45 -8.01 6.49 1.85
N GLN A 46 -8.80 5.50 1.41
CA GLN A 46 -9.17 4.36 2.25
C GLN A 46 -7.94 3.55 2.65
N VAL A 47 -7.04 3.27 1.70
CA VAL A 47 -5.81 2.50 1.93
C VAL A 47 -4.89 3.22 2.92
N ALA A 48 -4.71 4.53 2.76
CA ALA A 48 -3.92 5.33 3.70
C ALA A 48 -4.51 5.27 5.12
N ALA A 49 -5.84 5.36 5.24
CA ALA A 49 -6.53 5.26 6.53
C ALA A 49 -6.39 3.85 7.15
N LEU A 50 -6.50 2.78 6.36
CA LEU A 50 -6.30 1.40 6.82
C LEU A 50 -4.86 1.16 7.29
N SER A 51 -3.87 1.72 6.59
CA SER A 51 -2.47 1.64 7.01
C SER A 51 -2.23 2.38 8.32
N GLU A 52 -2.83 3.56 8.49
CA GLU A 52 -2.77 4.35 9.72
C GLU A 52 -3.48 3.65 10.90
N ALA A 53 -4.55 2.91 10.64
CA ALA A 53 -5.32 2.21 11.67
C ALA A 53 -4.43 1.32 12.55
N PHE A 54 -3.39 0.68 11.99
CA PHE A 54 -2.44 -0.14 12.77
C PHE A 54 -1.75 0.61 13.91
N ASN A 55 -1.68 1.95 13.86
CA ASN A 55 -1.10 2.76 14.95
C ASN A 55 -2.00 2.85 16.20
N TYR A 56 -3.25 2.37 16.12
CA TYR A 56 -4.24 2.43 17.21
C TYR A 56 -4.47 1.06 17.89
N GLY A 57 -3.51 0.15 17.78
CA GLY A 57 -3.54 -1.15 18.45
C GLY A 57 -4.73 -2.02 18.02
N ASP A 58 -5.35 -2.73 18.97
CA ASP A 58 -6.45 -3.67 18.69
C ASP A 58 -7.66 -3.01 18.03
N VAL A 59 -8.02 -1.79 18.45
CA VAL A 59 -9.16 -1.05 17.87
C VAL A 59 -8.91 -0.74 16.40
N GLY A 60 -7.68 -0.37 16.07
CA GLY A 60 -7.25 -0.16 14.70
C GLY A 60 -7.24 -1.43 13.86
N LEU A 61 -6.73 -2.52 14.43
CA LEU A 61 -6.73 -3.83 13.77
C LEU A 61 -8.16 -4.34 13.49
N ASP A 62 -9.09 -4.10 14.41
CA ASP A 62 -10.50 -4.45 14.21
C ASP A 62 -11.12 -3.68 13.04
N LEU A 63 -10.80 -2.40 12.86
CA LEU A 63 -11.24 -1.64 11.68
C LEU A 63 -10.68 -2.22 10.37
N VAL A 64 -9.41 -2.67 10.38
CA VAL A 64 -8.80 -3.31 9.20
C VAL A 64 -9.49 -4.64 8.90
N ILE A 65 -9.80 -5.43 9.93
CA ILE A 65 -10.54 -6.70 9.78
C ILE A 65 -11.95 -6.45 9.23
N ASP A 66 -12.66 -5.42 9.71
CA ASP A 66 -14.00 -5.07 9.23
C ASP A 66 -14.00 -4.66 7.75
N ALA A 67 -12.95 -3.96 7.32
CA ALA A 67 -12.78 -3.60 5.92
C ALA A 67 -12.66 -4.81 4.98
N LEU A 68 -12.24 -5.99 5.48
CA LEU A 68 -12.17 -7.22 4.69
C LEU A 68 -13.55 -7.67 4.18
N LYS A 69 -14.64 -7.30 4.88
CA LYS A 69 -16.01 -7.71 4.54
C LYS A 69 -16.72 -6.64 3.70
N ASN A 70 -16.57 -5.38 4.08
CA ASN A 70 -17.44 -4.28 3.64
C ASN A 70 -16.88 -3.39 2.52
N SER A 71 -15.68 -3.70 2.01
CA SER A 71 -15.00 -2.86 1.00
C SER A 71 -15.07 -3.41 -0.43
N SER A 72 -14.61 -2.62 -1.40
CA SER A 72 -14.47 -3.03 -2.80
C SER A 72 -13.46 -4.18 -2.95
N GLN A 73 -13.50 -4.91 -4.06
CA GLN A 73 -12.59 -6.03 -4.28
C GLN A 73 -11.11 -5.61 -4.26
N GLN A 74 -10.80 -4.42 -4.78
CA GLN A 74 -9.45 -3.85 -4.74
C GLN A 74 -8.99 -3.63 -3.29
N VAL A 75 -9.83 -2.99 -2.46
CA VAL A 75 -9.52 -2.72 -1.06
C VAL A 75 -9.44 -4.02 -0.26
N LYS A 76 -10.29 -5.01 -0.54
CA LYS A 76 -10.21 -6.35 0.08
C LYS A 76 -8.86 -7.03 -0.14
N ARG A 77 -8.31 -6.97 -1.36
CA ARG A 77 -6.98 -7.54 -1.68
C ARG A 77 -5.88 -6.88 -0.84
N ILE A 78 -5.95 -5.56 -0.71
CA ILE A 78 -5.01 -4.75 0.04
C ILE A 78 -5.14 -5.00 1.55
N VAL A 79 -6.36 -5.04 2.08
CA VAL A 79 -6.63 -5.40 3.48
C VAL A 79 -6.07 -6.79 3.78
N ALA A 80 -6.27 -7.75 2.87
CA ALA A 80 -5.75 -9.09 3.04
C ALA A 80 -4.20 -9.09 3.10
N MET A 81 -3.54 -8.29 2.26
CA MET A 81 -2.08 -8.08 2.32
C MET A 81 -1.65 -7.50 3.68
N PHE A 82 -2.29 -6.42 4.13
CA PHE A 82 -1.99 -5.81 5.43
C PHE A 82 -2.18 -6.79 6.59
N LEU A 83 -3.23 -7.60 6.58
CA LEU A 83 -3.47 -8.59 7.65
C LEU A 83 -2.43 -9.71 7.64
N ARG A 84 -1.91 -10.12 6.47
CA ARG A 84 -0.82 -11.10 6.36
C ARG A 84 0.49 -10.55 6.94
N GLU A 85 0.81 -9.30 6.62
CA GLU A 85 2.11 -8.68 6.97
C GLU A 85 2.14 -8.11 8.39
N ARG A 86 1.04 -7.50 8.84
CA ARG A 86 0.99 -6.64 10.03
C ARG A 86 -0.10 -7.06 11.03
N GLY A 87 -0.99 -7.97 10.65
CA GLY A 87 -2.17 -8.35 11.46
C GLY A 87 -1.89 -9.35 12.58
N GLY A 88 -0.68 -9.92 12.68
CA GLY A 88 -0.33 -10.91 13.70
C GLY A 88 -1.25 -12.14 13.67
N GLU A 89 -1.46 -12.78 14.82
CA GLU A 89 -2.32 -13.96 14.94
C GLU A 89 -3.80 -13.63 14.69
N LYS A 90 -4.29 -12.51 15.24
CA LYS A 90 -5.68 -12.06 15.06
C LYS A 90 -6.02 -11.82 13.58
N GLY A 91 -5.12 -11.17 12.84
CA GLY A 91 -5.29 -10.95 11.40
C GLY A 91 -5.30 -12.25 10.61
N LYS A 92 -4.40 -13.20 10.91
CA LYS A 92 -4.39 -14.52 10.27
C LYS A 92 -5.70 -15.28 10.49
N GLN A 93 -6.20 -15.29 11.73
CA GLN A 93 -7.47 -15.93 12.06
C GLN A 93 -8.64 -15.27 11.33
N ALA A 94 -8.64 -13.94 11.22
CA ALA A 94 -9.66 -13.21 10.47
C ALA A 94 -9.66 -13.57 8.97
N LEU A 95 -8.48 -13.71 8.36
CA LEU A 95 -8.36 -14.16 6.96
C LEU A 95 -8.95 -15.56 6.77
N LEU A 96 -8.57 -16.50 7.64
CA LEU A 96 -9.03 -17.89 7.58
C LEU A 96 -10.55 -18.01 7.78
N ALA A 97 -11.12 -17.19 8.67
CA ALA A 97 -12.56 -17.18 8.94
C ALA A 97 -13.40 -16.66 7.77
N VAL A 98 -12.84 -15.76 6.95
CA VAL A 98 -13.54 -15.19 5.78
C VAL A 98 -13.34 -16.09 4.56
N ASN A 99 -12.10 -16.39 4.21
CA ASN A 99 -11.76 -17.28 3.12
C ASN A 99 -10.28 -17.71 3.28
N PRO A 100 -10.00 -19.01 3.53
CA PRO A 100 -8.64 -19.50 3.71
C PRO A 100 -7.68 -19.15 2.58
N TRP A 101 -8.19 -18.95 1.37
CA TRP A 101 -7.39 -18.55 0.22
C TRP A 101 -6.78 -17.15 0.35
N LEU A 102 -7.31 -16.28 1.22
CA LEU A 102 -6.75 -14.95 1.51
C LEU A 102 -5.50 -15.01 2.38
N PHE A 103 -5.22 -16.18 2.99
CA PHE A 103 -3.99 -16.40 3.74
C PHE A 103 -2.76 -16.45 2.81
N PHE A 104 -2.94 -16.82 1.55
CA PHE A 104 -1.86 -16.89 0.57
C PHE A 104 -1.72 -15.58 -0.20
N THR A 105 -0.48 -15.15 -0.41
CA THR A 105 -0.17 -14.15 -1.45
C THR A 105 -0.23 -14.85 -2.81
N LYS A 106 -1.10 -14.36 -3.69
CA LYS A 106 -1.28 -14.89 -5.05
C LYS A 106 -0.95 -13.81 -6.06
N ILE A 107 -0.56 -14.23 -7.26
CA ILE A 107 -0.27 -13.29 -8.36
C ILE A 107 -1.49 -12.42 -8.69
N ASP A 108 -2.70 -12.98 -8.66
CA ASP A 108 -3.97 -12.27 -8.89
C ASP A 108 -4.31 -11.20 -7.84
N ASN A 109 -3.53 -11.13 -6.75
CA ASN A 109 -3.69 -10.06 -5.77
C ASN A 109 -3.07 -8.76 -6.26
N TYR A 110 -2.07 -8.80 -7.15
CA TYR A 110 -1.39 -7.62 -7.67
C TYR A 110 -2.13 -7.02 -8.88
N ASN A 111 -2.02 -5.70 -9.03
CA ASN A 111 -2.28 -5.03 -10.29
C ASN A 111 -1.15 -5.36 -11.27
N PHE A 112 -1.51 -5.55 -12.53
CA PHE A 112 -0.56 -5.88 -13.59
C PHE A 112 -0.21 -4.60 -14.37
N GLU A 113 1.07 -4.28 -14.46
CA GLU A 113 1.57 -3.17 -15.27
C GLU A 113 2.76 -3.60 -16.12
N ASP A 114 2.69 -3.37 -17.43
CA ASP A 114 3.86 -3.51 -18.30
C ASP A 114 4.87 -2.41 -17.98
N PHE A 115 6.12 -2.78 -17.71
CA PHE A 115 7.14 -1.76 -17.51
C PHE A 115 7.45 -1.05 -18.83
N LYS A 116 7.25 0.27 -18.85
CA LYS A 116 7.57 1.13 -19.98
C LYS A 116 8.76 2.02 -19.62
N PRO A 117 9.95 1.80 -20.21
CA PRO A 117 11.17 2.55 -19.84
C PRO A 117 11.03 4.07 -19.95
N ASP A 118 10.24 4.57 -20.90
CA ASP A 118 10.02 6.00 -21.12
C ASP A 118 9.17 6.66 -20.02
N ILE A 119 8.40 5.85 -19.27
CA ILE A 119 7.52 6.31 -18.19
C ILE A 119 8.15 6.05 -16.82
N GLY A 120 8.83 4.90 -16.67
CA GLY A 120 9.37 4.42 -15.40
C GLY A 120 8.28 3.89 -14.46
N ILE A 121 8.63 3.72 -13.19
CA ILE A 121 7.72 3.18 -12.15
C ILE A 121 6.73 4.27 -11.71
N THR A 122 5.44 4.03 -11.95
CA THR A 122 4.33 4.95 -11.64
C THR A 122 3.45 4.49 -10.49
N SER A 123 3.13 3.20 -10.43
CA SER A 123 2.42 2.58 -9.31
C SER A 123 3.34 1.58 -8.63
N TRP A 124 3.55 1.71 -7.33
CA TRP A 124 4.31 0.71 -6.56
C TRP A 124 3.40 -0.16 -5.70
N PHE A 125 2.27 0.39 -5.27
CA PHE A 125 1.42 -0.24 -4.29
C PHE A 125 0.62 -1.39 -4.90
N ASN A 126 0.79 -2.59 -4.35
CA ASN A 126 0.12 -3.82 -4.79
C ASN A 126 0.22 -4.01 -6.32
N THR A 127 1.38 -3.70 -6.90
CA THR A 127 1.60 -3.71 -8.35
C THR A 127 2.75 -4.65 -8.68
N ALA A 128 2.53 -5.54 -9.65
CA ALA A 128 3.52 -6.41 -10.22
C ALA A 128 3.89 -5.88 -11.61
N TYR A 129 5.17 -5.53 -11.82
CA TYR A 129 5.64 -5.07 -13.12
C TYR A 129 6.04 -6.26 -13.99
N ALA A 130 5.46 -6.32 -15.18
CA ALA A 130 5.86 -7.25 -16.21
C ALA A 130 7.07 -6.72 -16.99
N VAL A 131 8.06 -7.60 -17.16
CA VAL A 131 9.32 -7.30 -17.84
C VAL A 131 9.78 -8.47 -18.70
N ASP A 132 10.20 -8.17 -19.92
CA ASP A 132 11.12 -9.02 -20.66
C ASP A 132 12.57 -8.80 -20.18
N PHE A 133 13.51 -9.58 -20.69
CA PHE A 133 14.90 -9.50 -20.23
C PHE A 133 15.53 -8.12 -20.47
N LYS A 134 15.17 -7.45 -21.57
CA LYS A 134 15.66 -6.12 -21.91
C LYS A 134 15.11 -5.07 -20.94
N SER A 135 13.81 -5.15 -20.66
CA SER A 135 13.08 -4.21 -19.82
C SER A 135 13.46 -4.38 -18.35
N LEU A 136 13.78 -5.60 -17.89
CA LEU A 136 14.35 -5.84 -16.57
C LEU A 136 15.63 -5.01 -16.34
N ASN A 137 16.57 -5.05 -17.29
CA ASN A 137 17.83 -4.30 -17.20
C ASN A 137 17.63 -2.77 -17.15
N LEU A 138 16.52 -2.27 -17.69
CA LEU A 138 16.16 -0.86 -17.63
C LEU A 138 15.43 -0.53 -16.32
N LEU A 139 14.51 -1.39 -15.89
CA LEU A 139 13.77 -1.28 -14.63
C LEU A 139 14.71 -1.25 -13.43
N LEU A 140 15.75 -2.08 -13.41
CA LEU A 140 16.75 -2.09 -12.32
C LEU A 140 17.55 -0.78 -12.19
N LYS A 141 17.50 0.09 -13.20
CA LYS A 141 18.13 1.42 -13.18
C LYS A 141 17.16 2.54 -12.79
N ASP A 142 15.88 2.23 -12.64
CA ASP A 142 14.88 3.21 -12.22
C ASP A 142 15.13 3.62 -10.76
N LEU A 143 15.07 4.93 -10.48
CA LEU A 143 15.30 5.49 -9.14
C LEU A 143 14.31 4.98 -8.09
N LYS A 144 13.15 4.46 -8.51
CA LYS A 144 12.10 3.93 -7.64
C LYS A 144 12.08 2.40 -7.57
N ILE A 145 13.12 1.71 -8.06
CA ILE A 145 13.17 0.23 -8.07
C ILE A 145 12.93 -0.39 -6.68
N ASN A 146 13.41 0.27 -5.62
CA ASN A 146 13.22 -0.15 -4.24
C ASN A 146 11.78 -0.04 -3.72
N LYS A 147 10.84 0.45 -4.54
CA LYS A 147 9.41 0.53 -4.22
C LYS A 147 8.61 -0.64 -4.80
N ILE A 148 9.15 -1.39 -5.77
CA ILE A 148 8.41 -2.48 -6.39
C ILE A 148 8.21 -3.63 -5.39
N GLU A 149 7.00 -4.18 -5.37
CA GLU A 149 6.61 -5.29 -4.50
C GLU A 149 6.70 -6.65 -5.19
N ALA A 150 6.50 -6.69 -6.52
CA ALA A 150 6.53 -7.92 -7.30
C ALA A 150 6.99 -7.69 -8.75
N LEU A 151 7.60 -8.72 -9.34
CA LEU A 151 7.99 -8.76 -10.75
C LEU A 151 7.34 -9.95 -11.44
N ILE A 152 6.90 -9.74 -12.67
CA ILE A 152 6.47 -10.80 -13.59
C ILE A 152 7.52 -10.86 -14.70
N CYS A 153 8.28 -11.94 -14.70
CA CYS A 153 9.34 -12.14 -15.68
C CYS A 153 8.78 -12.88 -16.88
N GLU A 154 8.72 -12.21 -18.02
CA GLU A 154 8.27 -12.81 -19.26
C GLU A 154 9.40 -13.60 -19.90
N ILE A 155 9.36 -14.93 -19.70
CA ILE A 155 10.37 -15.84 -20.22
C ILE A 155 9.86 -16.45 -21.53
N TRP A 156 10.25 -15.83 -22.63
CA TRP A 156 9.95 -16.31 -23.97
C TRP A 156 11.10 -17.21 -24.46
N GLY A 157 10.83 -18.50 -24.70
CA GLY A 157 11.84 -19.45 -25.17
C GLY A 157 11.26 -20.51 -26.10
N TYR A 158 12.07 -21.01 -27.03
CA TYR A 158 11.80 -22.31 -27.66
C TYR A 158 12.06 -23.41 -26.61
N TYR A 159 11.35 -24.53 -26.70
CA TYR A 159 11.32 -25.63 -25.70
C TYR A 159 12.68 -26.03 -25.07
N ASN A 160 13.81 -25.81 -25.76
CA ASN A 160 15.14 -26.23 -25.31
C ASN A 160 15.97 -25.15 -24.58
N ASN A 161 15.51 -23.89 -24.51
CA ASN A 161 16.30 -22.77 -23.98
C ASN A 161 15.70 -22.08 -22.74
N TYR A 162 14.61 -22.63 -22.18
CA TYR A 162 13.93 -22.03 -21.02
C TYR A 162 14.86 -21.83 -19.82
N ASP A 163 15.70 -22.83 -19.52
CA ASP A 163 16.65 -22.76 -18.41
C ASP A 163 17.61 -21.59 -18.58
N THR A 164 18.16 -21.38 -19.79
CA THR A 164 19.07 -20.27 -20.06
C THR A 164 18.39 -18.92 -19.85
N TYR A 165 17.18 -18.72 -20.36
CA TYR A 165 16.46 -17.47 -20.16
C TYR A 165 16.08 -17.25 -18.68
N PHE A 166 15.64 -18.30 -18.00
CA PHE A 166 15.36 -18.26 -16.57
C PHE A 166 16.60 -17.85 -15.78
N PHE A 167 17.75 -18.50 -15.99
CA PHE A 167 18.99 -18.16 -15.30
C PHE A 167 19.48 -16.76 -15.63
N ASN A 168 19.27 -16.25 -16.86
CA ASN A 168 19.58 -14.86 -17.17
C ASN A 168 18.81 -13.88 -16.28
N PHE A 169 17.50 -14.10 -16.10
CA PHE A 169 16.69 -13.29 -15.17
C PHE A 169 17.18 -13.43 -13.72
N ILE A 170 17.33 -14.66 -13.23
CA ILE A 170 17.71 -14.91 -11.84
C ILE A 170 19.08 -14.32 -11.51
N ASN A 171 20.08 -14.54 -12.37
CA ASN A 171 21.43 -14.00 -12.16
C ASN A 171 21.40 -12.47 -12.18
N THR A 172 20.68 -11.86 -13.14
CA THR A 172 20.56 -10.39 -13.22
C THR A 172 19.94 -9.80 -11.96
N ILE A 173 18.89 -10.42 -11.42
CA ILE A 173 18.25 -9.96 -10.17
C ILE A 173 19.20 -10.14 -8.98
N SER A 174 19.85 -11.30 -8.89
CA SER A 174 20.75 -11.66 -7.78
C SER A 174 22.02 -10.80 -7.75
N ASP A 175 22.54 -10.40 -8.90
CA ASP A 175 23.74 -9.55 -8.98
C ASP A 175 23.47 -8.10 -8.53
N ASN A 176 22.21 -7.70 -8.40
CA ASN A 176 21.80 -6.34 -8.04
C ASN A 176 21.27 -6.23 -6.58
N TYR A 177 21.21 -7.33 -5.82
CA TYR A 177 20.69 -7.38 -4.44
C TYR A 177 21.44 -8.37 -3.54
#